data_AF-A0A1B8XVS9-F1
#
_entry.id   AF-A0A1B8XVS9-F1
#
_cell.length_a   1.000
_cell.length_b   1.000
_cell.length_c   1.000
_cell.angle_alpha   90.00
_cell.angle_beta   90.00
_cell.angle_gamma   90.00
#
_symmetry.space_group_name_H-M   'P 1'
#
loop_
_entity.id
_entity.type
_entity.pdbx_description
1 polymer ?
#
loop_
_entity_poly.entity_id
_entity_poly.type
_entity_poly.pdbx_seq_one_letter_code
_entity_poly.pdbx_strand_id
1 'polypeptide(L)'
;VSVDFSPDEVLPGADVSLQVQAAAGSLCGLRVVDKSVVLMKPDKELTADKDLRLKIITSAEIRKPADCARFHSMHYSFFAGHHEDIERIRHSPPMGRIPILESADIPRVTQEPEPEAAEIIRTYFPETWIWELAPVGESGRAEVHGSAPDTITEWNAGAFCMGPSGFGISPPTSLRAFQPFFVELTLPYSVVRGESFTLKASVFNYLKHCIKVQTTLLPSQELELEPCADCQYSSCLCAEESKTFYWNLKASNLGEIWLRGSHTHI
;
A
#
# COMPACT_ATOMS: atom_id res chain seq x y z
N VAL A 1 0.85 17.99 -0.80
CA VAL A 1 1.66 16.88 -1.36
C VAL A 1 0.73 15.70 -1.50
N SER A 2 0.73 15.03 -2.65
CA SER A 2 0.00 13.78 -2.86
C SER A 2 0.90 12.77 -3.56
N VAL A 3 0.63 11.50 -3.31
CA VAL A 3 1.28 10.37 -3.97
C VAL A 3 0.23 9.33 -4.30
N ASP A 4 0.29 8.77 -5.49
CA ASP A 4 -0.69 7.81 -6.00
C ASP A 4 -0.02 6.82 -6.96
N PHE A 5 -0.45 5.57 -6.91
CA PHE A 5 0.01 4.55 -7.85
C PHE A 5 -0.83 4.55 -9.12
N SER A 6 -0.20 4.22 -10.25
CA SER A 6 -0.89 3.97 -11.51
C SER A 6 -0.29 2.74 -12.19
N PRO A 7 -0.99 1.60 -12.25
CA PRO A 7 -2.25 1.26 -11.55
C PRO A 7 -2.05 0.96 -10.05
N ASP A 8 -3.16 0.79 -9.30
CA ASP A 8 -3.20 0.51 -7.85
C ASP A 8 -3.31 -0.99 -7.49
N GLU A 9 -3.53 -1.86 -8.48
CA GLU A 9 -3.43 -3.32 -8.36
C GLU A 9 -2.63 -3.90 -9.54
N VAL A 10 -1.65 -4.75 -9.23
CA VAL A 10 -0.75 -5.39 -10.22
C VAL A 10 -0.41 -6.82 -9.85
N LEU A 11 0.05 -7.60 -10.84
CA LEU A 11 0.74 -8.86 -10.58
C LEU A 11 2.11 -8.59 -9.96
N PRO A 12 2.62 -9.48 -9.09
CA PRO A 12 4.00 -9.38 -8.62
C PRO A 12 4.99 -9.39 -9.80
N GLY A 13 6.02 -8.54 -9.75
CA GLY A 13 7.00 -8.37 -10.83
C GLY A 13 6.57 -7.46 -11.98
N ALA A 14 5.36 -6.90 -11.97
CA ALA A 14 4.92 -5.95 -13.00
C ALA A 14 5.52 -4.55 -12.80
N ASP A 15 5.74 -3.83 -13.90
CA ASP A 15 6.14 -2.43 -13.87
C ASP A 15 4.99 -1.54 -13.38
N VAL A 16 5.30 -0.60 -12.50
CA VAL A 16 4.35 0.34 -11.92
C VAL A 16 5.01 1.70 -11.74
N SER A 17 4.20 2.76 -11.81
CA SER A 17 4.65 4.12 -11.52
C SER A 17 3.97 4.70 -10.29
N LEU A 18 4.79 5.36 -9.47
CA LEU A 18 4.36 6.17 -8.34
C LEU A 18 4.41 7.63 -8.77
N GLN A 19 3.23 8.24 -8.86
CA GLN A 19 3.08 9.63 -9.22
C GLN A 19 3.17 10.49 -7.96
N VAL A 20 3.96 11.56 -8.02
CA VAL A 20 4.20 12.48 -6.92
C VAL A 20 3.78 13.89 -7.34
N GLN A 21 2.98 14.56 -6.51
CA GLN A 21 2.53 15.92 -6.76
C GLN A 21 2.86 16.83 -5.57
N ALA A 22 3.67 17.86 -5.83
CA ALA A 22 4.11 18.82 -4.82
C ALA A 22 4.40 20.19 -5.45
N ALA A 23 4.80 21.16 -4.63
CA ALA A 23 5.21 22.47 -5.14
C ALA A 23 6.45 22.33 -6.05
N ALA A 24 6.48 23.09 -7.15
CA ALA A 24 7.59 23.10 -8.08
C ALA A 24 8.92 23.40 -7.38
N GLY A 25 9.99 22.67 -7.74
CA GLY A 25 11.30 22.79 -7.13
C GLY A 25 11.42 22.18 -5.72
N SER A 26 10.43 21.41 -5.28
CA SER A 26 10.53 20.66 -4.02
C SER A 26 11.35 19.38 -4.19
N LEU A 27 11.92 18.88 -3.11
CA LEU A 27 12.52 17.56 -3.02
C LEU A 27 11.67 16.67 -2.12
N CYS A 28 11.23 15.53 -2.62
CA CYS A 28 10.34 14.61 -1.91
C CYS A 28 11.07 13.33 -1.50
N GLY A 29 11.00 12.96 -0.22
CA GLY A 29 11.40 11.65 0.26
C GLY A 29 10.23 10.67 0.14
N LEU A 30 10.44 9.60 -0.60
CA LEU A 30 9.45 8.55 -0.86
C LEU A 30 9.77 7.31 -0.02
N ARG A 31 8.73 6.69 0.51
CA ARG A 31 8.81 5.44 1.25
C ARG A 31 7.68 4.53 0.81
N VAL A 32 8.01 3.29 0.44
CA VAL A 32 7.03 2.22 0.19
C VAL A 32 7.43 0.98 0.97
N VAL A 33 6.54 0.51 1.84
CA VAL A 33 6.78 -0.61 2.76
C VAL A 33 5.66 -1.63 2.73
N ASP A 34 6.00 -2.87 3.08
CA ASP A 34 5.01 -3.94 3.19
C ASP A 34 4.02 -3.67 4.35
N LYS A 35 2.73 -3.96 4.15
CA LYS A 35 1.68 -3.79 5.17
C LYS A 35 1.94 -4.57 6.45
N SER A 36 2.54 -5.75 6.40
CA SER A 36 2.92 -6.51 7.59
C SER A 36 3.92 -5.75 8.48
N VAL A 37 4.85 -4.98 7.88
CA VAL A 37 5.81 -4.14 8.61
C VAL A 37 5.10 -2.97 9.29
N VAL A 38 4.13 -2.36 8.61
CA VAL A 38 3.29 -1.29 9.18
C VAL A 38 2.49 -1.83 10.38
N LEU A 39 1.90 -3.02 10.25
CA LEU A 39 1.12 -3.67 11.29
C LEU A 39 1.96 -4.07 12.52
N MET A 40 3.25 -4.38 12.35
CA MET A 40 4.14 -4.68 13.47
C MET A 40 4.43 -3.46 14.36
N LYS A 41 4.50 -2.25 13.80
CA LYS A 41 4.87 -1.02 14.53
C LYS A 41 4.12 0.22 14.01
N PRO A 42 2.78 0.30 14.17
CA PRO A 42 1.97 1.40 13.64
C PRO A 42 2.32 2.77 14.26
N ASP A 43 2.82 2.77 15.50
CA ASP A 43 3.18 4.00 16.22
C ASP A 43 4.33 4.78 15.58
N LYS A 44 5.11 4.15 14.70
CA LYS A 44 6.29 4.77 14.04
C LYS A 44 6.00 5.40 12.68
N GLU A 45 4.79 5.28 12.17
CA GLU A 45 4.44 5.89 10.88
C GLU A 45 4.35 7.42 10.99
N LEU A 46 4.96 8.12 10.04
CA LEU A 46 4.88 9.58 9.95
C LEU A 46 3.59 9.96 9.21
N THR A 47 2.64 10.51 9.93
CA THR A 47 1.34 10.91 9.40
C THR A 47 1.11 12.39 9.65
N ALA A 48 0.28 13.02 8.81
CA ALA A 48 0.00 14.45 8.92
C ALA A 48 -0.53 14.85 10.32
N ASP A 49 -1.30 13.98 10.98
CA ASP A 49 -1.81 14.19 12.34
C ASP A 49 -0.72 14.07 13.43
N LYS A 50 0.25 13.16 13.27
CA LYS A 50 1.42 13.08 14.15
C LYS A 50 2.35 14.27 13.96
N ASP A 51 2.45 14.81 12.74
CA ASP A 51 3.18 16.05 12.45
C ASP A 51 2.51 17.28 13.08
N LEU A 52 1.17 17.37 13.00
CA LEU A 52 0.39 18.38 13.73
C LEU A 52 0.60 18.31 15.27
N ARG A 53 0.93 17.13 15.81
CA ARG A 53 1.25 16.91 17.24
C ARG A 53 2.73 17.12 17.57
N LEU A 54 3.63 16.83 16.62
CA LEU A 54 5.05 17.20 16.64
C LEU A 54 5.13 18.70 16.36
N LYS A 55 4.83 19.51 17.36
CA LYS A 55 5.02 20.97 17.35
C LYS A 55 6.16 21.42 16.42
N ILE A 56 5.83 21.86 15.20
CA ILE A 56 6.66 22.77 14.39
C ILE A 56 6.74 24.16 15.07
N ILE A 57 6.18 24.27 16.28
CA ILE A 57 6.27 25.41 17.17
C ILE A 57 6.67 24.92 18.57
N THR A 58 7.86 24.31 18.71
CA THR A 58 8.48 24.15 20.04
C THR A 58 8.81 25.49 20.69
N SER A 59 8.71 26.59 19.94
CA SER A 59 8.99 27.96 20.37
C SER A 59 7.83 28.95 20.12
N ALA A 60 6.58 28.51 20.02
CA ALA A 60 5.46 29.46 20.20
C ALA A 60 5.16 29.56 21.68
N GLU A 61 5.51 30.69 22.28
CA GLU A 61 4.92 31.12 23.55
C GLU A 61 3.42 31.38 23.33
N ILE A 62 2.61 30.32 23.39
CA ILE A 62 1.16 30.47 23.47
C ILE A 62 0.86 31.01 24.86
N ARG A 63 0.81 32.34 24.99
CA ARG A 63 0.32 32.99 26.21
C ARG A 63 -1.14 32.59 26.41
N LYS A 64 -1.51 32.24 27.65
CA LYS A 64 -2.91 31.97 27.99
C LYS A 64 -3.75 33.20 27.59
N PRO A 65 -4.90 33.04 26.90
CA PRO A 65 -5.78 34.17 26.64
C PRO A 65 -6.15 34.80 27.98
N ALA A 66 -5.97 36.12 28.08
CA ALA A 66 -6.41 36.86 29.26
C ALA A 66 -7.94 36.82 29.29
N ASP A 67 -8.49 36.40 30.42
CA ASP A 67 -9.92 36.37 30.65
C ASP A 67 -10.43 37.82 30.74
N CYS A 68 -11.30 38.22 29.81
CA CYS A 68 -11.94 39.53 29.84
C CYS A 68 -13.04 39.54 30.91
N ALA A 69 -12.62 39.45 32.18
CA ALA A 69 -13.50 39.66 33.32
C ALA A 69 -13.87 41.15 33.41
N ARG A 70 -15.06 41.46 32.90
CA ARG A 70 -15.92 42.61 33.21
C ARG A 70 -15.23 43.80 33.92
N PHE A 71 -14.75 44.76 33.13
CA PHE A 71 -14.64 46.12 33.65
C PHE A 71 -16.03 46.75 33.67
N HIS A 72 -16.57 46.85 34.88
CA HIS A 72 -17.78 47.59 35.20
C HIS A 72 -17.55 49.09 34.95
N SER A 73 -18.29 49.64 33.99
CA SER A 73 -18.81 51.01 33.90
C SER A 73 -18.03 52.13 34.60
N MET A 74 -17.51 53.10 33.83
CA MET A 74 -17.70 54.53 34.12
C MET A 74 -18.10 55.28 32.84
N HIS A 75 -19.33 55.77 32.88
CA HIS A 75 -20.01 56.65 31.93
C HIS A 75 -19.24 57.94 31.60
N TYR A 76 -19.29 58.43 30.37
CA TYR A 76 -19.66 59.82 30.05
C TYR A 76 -20.16 59.92 28.59
N SER A 77 -21.37 60.43 28.48
CA SER A 77 -22.22 60.69 27.30
C SER A 77 -21.74 61.87 26.44
N PHE A 78 -22.06 61.90 25.14
CA PHE A 78 -22.78 63.01 24.47
C PHE A 78 -23.20 62.65 23.03
N PHE A 79 -24.24 63.34 22.56
CA PHE A 79 -25.30 62.93 21.63
C PHE A 79 -25.02 63.08 20.11
N ALA A 80 -25.67 62.22 19.31
CA ALA A 80 -26.50 62.49 18.11
C ALA A 80 -26.71 61.15 17.38
N GLY A 81 -27.86 60.66 16.94
CA GLY A 81 -29.19 61.20 16.67
C GLY A 81 -29.74 60.47 15.43
N HIS A 82 -30.97 59.94 15.53
CA HIS A 82 -31.87 59.44 14.46
C HIS A 82 -31.89 57.95 14.02
N HIS A 83 -32.87 57.23 14.59
CA HIS A 83 -33.98 56.43 13.97
C HIS A 83 -34.22 56.68 12.45
N GLU A 84 -34.70 55.78 11.57
CA GLU A 84 -35.56 54.59 11.66
C GLU A 84 -35.54 53.80 10.31
N ASP A 85 -36.14 52.61 10.30
CA ASP A 85 -36.16 51.49 9.33
C ASP A 85 -36.60 51.73 7.86
N ILE A 86 -36.34 50.74 6.98
CA ILE A 86 -37.34 50.01 6.12
C ILE A 86 -36.68 48.94 5.21
N GLU A 87 -37.39 47.82 5.03
CA GLU A 87 -37.06 46.55 4.36
C GLU A 87 -36.88 46.52 2.81
N ARG A 88 -36.35 45.36 2.34
CA ARG A 88 -36.74 44.56 1.14
C ARG A 88 -36.24 45.08 -0.24
N ILE A 89 -35.79 44.32 -1.26
CA ILE A 89 -36.03 42.95 -1.77
C ILE A 89 -34.78 42.53 -2.59
N ARG A 90 -34.23 41.32 -2.44
CA ARG A 90 -33.32 40.73 -3.46
C ARG A 90 -34.06 39.67 -4.28
N HIS A 91 -34.00 39.85 -5.59
CA HIS A 91 -34.61 39.02 -6.62
C HIS A 91 -33.80 37.73 -6.85
N SER A 92 -34.51 36.62 -7.00
CA SER A 92 -34.00 35.35 -7.54
C SER A 92 -34.07 35.35 -9.06
N PRO A 93 -33.17 34.67 -9.79
CA PRO A 93 -33.44 34.20 -11.16
C PRO A 93 -33.70 32.68 -11.21
N PRO A 94 -34.47 32.19 -12.20
CA PRO A 94 -35.03 30.84 -12.19
C PRO A 94 -34.20 29.79 -12.95
N MET A 95 -34.60 28.55 -12.69
CA MET A 95 -34.17 27.26 -13.23
C MET A 95 -34.53 27.09 -14.72
N GLY A 96 -33.61 26.53 -15.51
CA GLY A 96 -33.84 26.07 -16.89
C GLY A 96 -33.48 24.60 -17.04
N ARG A 97 -34.34 23.83 -17.73
CA ARG A 97 -34.25 22.38 -17.96
C ARG A 97 -33.59 22.01 -19.31
N ILE A 98 -33.23 20.74 -19.36
CA ILE A 98 -32.33 19.94 -20.22
C ILE A 98 -32.86 19.72 -21.66
N PRO A 99 -32.01 19.26 -22.61
CA PRO A 99 -32.28 17.95 -23.23
C PRO A 99 -31.08 16.99 -23.29
N ILE A 100 -31.42 15.70 -23.26
CA ILE A 100 -30.56 14.50 -23.31
C ILE A 100 -30.40 14.11 -24.78
N LEU A 101 -29.20 13.72 -25.23
CA LEU A 101 -29.05 12.89 -26.43
C LEU A 101 -27.80 11.99 -26.41
N GLU A 102 -28.11 10.69 -26.53
CA GLU A 102 -27.43 9.49 -27.05
C GLU A 102 -25.97 9.13 -26.78
N SER A 103 -25.86 7.83 -26.48
CA SER A 103 -24.71 6.95 -26.35
C SER A 103 -23.86 6.86 -27.62
N ALA A 104 -22.54 6.92 -27.45
CA ALA A 104 -21.58 6.48 -28.43
C ALA A 104 -20.90 5.18 -27.96
N ASP A 105 -20.87 4.22 -28.87
CA ASP A 105 -20.41 2.85 -28.68
C ASP A 105 -18.93 2.75 -28.30
N ILE A 106 -18.65 1.87 -27.34
CA ILE A 106 -17.31 1.46 -26.91
C ILE A 106 -16.78 0.44 -27.93
N PRO A 107 -15.60 0.63 -28.56
CA PRO A 107 -15.01 -0.41 -29.38
C PRO A 107 -14.59 -1.59 -28.50
N ARG A 108 -15.08 -2.77 -28.88
CA ARG A 108 -14.78 -4.08 -28.30
C ARG A 108 -13.30 -4.40 -28.49
N VAL A 109 -12.54 -4.39 -27.39
CA VAL A 109 -11.17 -4.90 -27.35
C VAL A 109 -11.21 -6.39 -27.68
N THR A 110 -10.63 -6.75 -28.82
CA THR A 110 -10.29 -8.12 -29.17
C THR A 110 -9.26 -8.62 -28.17
N GLN A 111 -9.62 -9.64 -27.38
CA GLN A 111 -8.68 -10.38 -26.56
C GLN A 111 -7.68 -11.09 -27.49
N GLU A 112 -6.47 -10.56 -27.49
CA GLU A 112 -5.29 -11.22 -28.02
C GLU A 112 -4.99 -12.42 -27.09
N PRO A 113 -4.67 -13.61 -27.63
CA PRO A 113 -4.43 -14.79 -26.81
C PRO A 113 -3.22 -14.55 -25.89
N GLU A 114 -3.48 -14.64 -24.59
CA GLU A 114 -2.52 -14.53 -23.50
C GLU A 114 -1.38 -15.54 -23.74
N PRO A 115 -0.12 -15.09 -23.83
CA PRO A 115 1.01 -15.99 -24.06
C PRO A 115 1.13 -16.95 -22.89
N GLU A 116 1.28 -18.23 -23.22
CA GLU A 116 1.50 -19.34 -22.30
C GLU A 116 2.51 -18.92 -21.22
N ALA A 117 2.01 -18.82 -19.98
CA ALA A 117 2.71 -18.20 -18.87
C ALA A 117 4.05 -18.91 -18.60
N ALA A 118 5.15 -18.23 -18.95
CA ALA A 118 6.46 -18.62 -18.48
C ALA A 118 6.43 -18.67 -16.94
N GLU A 119 6.97 -19.74 -16.37
CA GLU A 119 6.96 -19.96 -14.92
C GLU A 119 7.84 -18.90 -14.23
N ILE A 120 7.23 -17.80 -13.76
CA ILE A 120 7.94 -16.73 -13.05
C ILE A 120 8.32 -17.24 -11.67
N ILE A 121 9.61 -17.49 -11.45
CA ILE A 121 10.14 -17.88 -10.15
C ILE A 121 10.26 -16.61 -9.30
N ARG A 122 9.46 -16.55 -8.24
CA ARG A 122 9.49 -15.45 -7.27
C ARG A 122 10.74 -15.54 -6.39
N THR A 123 11.52 -14.46 -6.34
CA THR A 123 12.80 -14.38 -5.61
C THR A 123 12.98 -13.09 -4.82
N TYR A 124 12.22 -12.04 -5.12
CA TYR A 124 12.41 -10.71 -4.55
C TYR A 124 11.34 -10.38 -3.48
N PHE A 125 11.66 -10.67 -2.22
CA PHE A 125 10.77 -10.47 -1.05
C PHE A 125 11.34 -9.45 -0.04
N PRO A 126 11.45 -8.16 -0.41
CA PRO A 126 11.93 -7.14 0.51
C PRO A 126 10.88 -6.78 1.58
N GLU A 127 11.31 -6.13 2.67
CA GLU A 127 10.40 -5.45 3.61
C GLU A 127 10.12 -3.99 3.20
N THR A 128 11.05 -3.37 2.46
CA THR A 128 11.00 -1.99 1.96
C THR A 128 11.41 -2.00 0.49
N TRP A 129 10.63 -1.33 -0.36
CA TRP A 129 10.79 -1.40 -1.80
C TRP A 129 11.32 -0.08 -2.40
N ILE A 130 10.54 1.01 -2.34
CA ILE A 130 10.97 2.34 -2.79
C ILE A 130 11.41 3.15 -1.57
N TRP A 131 12.67 3.60 -1.59
CA TRP A 131 13.28 4.41 -0.54
C TRP A 131 14.28 5.41 -1.14
N GLU A 132 13.76 6.49 -1.72
CA GLU A 132 14.57 7.42 -2.48
C GLU A 132 14.05 8.87 -2.43
N LEU A 133 14.84 9.79 -2.97
CA LEU A 133 14.50 11.20 -3.08
C LEU A 133 14.13 11.54 -4.53
N ALA A 134 12.94 12.07 -4.74
CA ALA A 134 12.43 12.49 -6.05
C ALA A 134 12.40 14.03 -6.15
N PRO A 135 13.17 14.66 -7.05
CA PRO A 135 13.07 16.09 -7.31
C PRO A 135 11.80 16.40 -8.12
N VAL A 136 11.04 17.40 -7.69
CA VAL A 136 9.81 17.82 -8.36
C VAL A 136 10.10 18.97 -9.31
N GLY A 137 9.86 18.73 -10.60
CA GLY A 137 10.11 19.70 -11.66
C GLY A 137 9.17 20.92 -11.62
N GLU A 138 9.32 21.81 -12.59
CA GLU A 138 8.52 23.04 -12.70
C GLU A 138 7.01 22.79 -12.87
N SER A 139 6.64 21.61 -13.38
CA SER A 139 5.26 21.16 -13.52
C SER A 139 4.57 20.82 -12.19
N GLY A 140 5.33 20.75 -11.09
CA GLY A 140 4.83 20.28 -9.80
C GLY A 140 4.57 18.77 -9.75
N ARG A 141 5.06 18.01 -10.74
CA ARG A 141 4.91 16.55 -10.84
C ARG A 141 6.27 15.86 -10.95
N ALA A 142 6.37 14.68 -10.34
CA ALA A 142 7.45 13.74 -10.54
C ALA A 142 6.85 12.33 -10.65
N GLU A 143 7.56 11.44 -11.33
CA GLU A 143 7.15 10.05 -11.51
C GLU A 143 8.35 9.15 -11.20
N VAL A 144 8.10 8.13 -10.38
CA VAL A 144 9.10 7.13 -10.00
C VAL A 144 8.62 5.78 -10.48
N HIS A 145 9.44 5.12 -11.29
CA HIS A 145 9.16 3.80 -11.83
C HIS A 145 9.84 2.72 -10.98
N GLY A 146 9.15 1.60 -10.80
CA GLY A 146 9.73 0.43 -10.16
C GLY A 146 8.98 -0.84 -10.55
N SER A 147 9.64 -1.99 -10.37
CA SER A 147 9.01 -3.30 -10.49
C SER A 147 8.38 -3.70 -9.17
N ALA A 148 7.09 -4.02 -9.17
CA ALA A 148 6.37 -4.48 -7.98
C ALA A 148 7.09 -5.72 -7.37
N PRO A 149 7.28 -5.78 -6.05
CA PRO A 149 7.94 -6.93 -5.43
C PRO A 149 7.16 -8.23 -5.57
N ASP A 150 7.84 -9.37 -5.38
CA ASP A 150 7.23 -10.70 -5.51
C ASP A 150 6.31 -11.08 -4.33
N THR A 151 6.39 -10.31 -3.24
CA THR A 151 5.52 -10.46 -2.07
C THR A 151 4.09 -10.11 -2.45
N ILE A 152 3.18 -11.09 -2.33
CA ILE A 152 1.75 -10.90 -2.55
C ILE A 152 1.16 -10.25 -1.30
N THR A 153 0.97 -8.94 -1.37
CA THR A 153 0.69 -8.10 -0.20
C THR A 153 0.12 -6.76 -0.66
N GLU A 154 -0.15 -5.90 0.31
CA GLU A 154 -0.42 -4.49 0.07
C GLU A 154 0.81 -3.67 0.47
N TRP A 155 1.27 -2.81 -0.43
CA TRP A 155 2.42 -1.94 -0.24
C TRP A 155 1.93 -0.54 0.11
N ASN A 156 2.24 -0.07 1.32
CA ASN A 156 1.87 1.25 1.78
C ASN A 156 2.95 2.27 1.39
N ALA A 157 2.54 3.25 0.60
CA ALA A 157 3.37 4.34 0.14
C ALA A 157 3.05 5.64 0.90
N GLY A 158 4.10 6.42 1.16
CA GLY A 158 3.98 7.76 1.70
C GLY A 158 5.14 8.63 1.27
N ALA A 159 4.94 9.94 1.34
CA ALA A 159 5.96 10.91 1.02
C ALA A 159 5.93 12.13 1.93
N PHE A 160 7.10 12.73 2.12
CA PHE A 160 7.23 14.08 2.62
C PHE A 160 8.04 14.90 1.62
N CYS A 161 7.73 16.18 1.45
CA CYS A 161 8.44 17.07 0.55
C CYS A 161 8.88 18.34 1.26
N MET A 162 10.07 18.84 0.89
CA MET A 162 10.60 20.13 1.30
C MET A 162 10.86 20.98 0.07
N GLY A 163 10.38 22.22 0.09
CA GLY A 163 10.61 23.17 -1.00
C GLY A 163 10.36 24.62 -0.57
N PRO A 164 10.31 25.55 -1.54
CA PRO A 164 10.07 26.97 -1.26
C PRO A 164 8.75 27.24 -0.52
N SER A 165 7.75 26.39 -0.73
CA SER A 165 6.45 26.46 -0.05
C SER A 165 6.46 25.87 1.37
N GLY A 166 7.61 25.41 1.86
CA GLY A 166 7.78 24.80 3.17
C GLY A 166 7.82 23.28 3.13
N PHE A 167 7.38 22.67 4.22
CA PHE A 167 7.31 21.22 4.42
C PHE A 167 5.88 20.73 4.20
N GLY A 168 5.71 19.57 3.57
CA GLY A 168 4.41 18.92 3.43
C GLY A 168 4.51 17.40 3.44
N ILE A 169 3.51 16.74 4.01
CA ILE A 169 3.38 15.28 4.07
C ILE A 169 2.18 14.86 3.22
N SER A 170 2.29 13.74 2.50
CA SER A 170 1.17 13.15 1.77
C SER A 170 0.31 12.29 2.70
N PRO A 171 -1.00 12.14 2.42
CA PRO A 171 -1.73 10.98 2.92
C PRO A 171 -1.05 9.68 2.40
N PRO A 172 -1.17 8.56 3.13
CA PRO A 172 -0.70 7.28 2.64
C PRO A 172 -1.58 6.79 1.49
N THR A 173 -0.97 6.06 0.55
CA THR A 173 -1.65 5.37 -0.55
C THR A 173 -1.16 3.93 -0.63
N SER A 174 -1.88 3.05 -1.32
CA SER A 174 -1.57 1.62 -1.36
C SER A 174 -1.47 1.09 -2.78
N LEU A 175 -0.53 0.16 -3.00
CA LEU A 175 -0.46 -0.70 -4.18
C LEU A 175 -0.73 -2.14 -3.75
N ARG A 176 -1.68 -2.82 -4.40
CA ARG A 176 -1.95 -4.23 -4.16
C ARG A 176 -1.21 -5.10 -5.17
N ALA A 177 -0.19 -5.81 -4.71
CA ALA A 177 0.46 -6.86 -5.49
C ALA A 177 -0.29 -8.17 -5.25
N PHE A 178 -1.13 -8.60 -6.19
CA PHE A 178 -2.01 -9.74 -6.00
C PHE A 178 -1.89 -10.75 -7.13
N GLN A 179 -1.82 -12.03 -6.75
CA GLN A 179 -1.89 -13.15 -7.69
C GLN A 179 -3.02 -14.08 -7.22
N PRO A 180 -3.95 -14.49 -8.09
CA PRO A 180 -5.12 -15.27 -7.68
C PRO A 180 -4.80 -16.72 -7.32
N PHE A 181 -3.66 -17.25 -7.75
CA PHE A 181 -3.20 -18.59 -7.42
C PHE A 181 -1.72 -18.54 -7.06
N PHE A 182 -1.37 -18.96 -5.84
CA PHE A 182 0.00 -18.90 -5.35
C PHE A 182 0.26 -19.88 -4.21
N VAL A 183 1.54 -20.08 -3.91
CA VAL A 183 2.03 -20.82 -2.75
C VAL A 183 2.75 -19.88 -1.79
N GLU A 184 2.46 -20.02 -0.50
CA GLU A 184 3.16 -19.34 0.59
C GLU A 184 3.91 -20.37 1.43
N LEU A 185 5.20 -20.11 1.71
CA LEU A 185 6.02 -20.94 2.58
C LEU A 185 6.05 -20.34 3.99
N THR A 186 5.64 -21.10 5.00
CA THR A 186 5.81 -20.70 6.40
C THR A 186 7.14 -21.24 6.92
N LEU A 187 8.14 -20.37 7.01
CA LEU A 187 9.48 -20.71 7.48
C LEU A 187 9.64 -20.34 8.97
N PRO A 188 10.25 -21.22 9.79
CA PRO A 188 10.72 -20.80 11.11
C PRO A 188 11.88 -19.81 10.96
N TYR A 189 12.04 -18.91 11.94
CA TYR A 189 13.13 -17.93 11.94
C TYR A 189 14.51 -18.59 11.90
N SER A 190 14.67 -19.71 12.59
CA SER A 190 15.89 -20.52 12.56
C SER A 190 15.58 -21.99 12.78
N VAL A 191 16.49 -22.84 12.32
CA VAL A 191 16.44 -24.30 12.50
C VAL A 191 17.75 -24.77 13.11
N VAL A 192 17.70 -25.82 13.93
CA VAL A 192 18.89 -26.41 14.54
C VAL A 192 19.44 -27.49 13.61
N ARG A 193 20.73 -27.41 13.29
CA ARG A 193 21.40 -28.42 12.46
C ARG A 193 21.26 -29.80 13.09
N GLY A 194 20.84 -30.77 12.29
CA GLY A 194 20.63 -32.15 12.73
C GLY A 194 19.29 -32.40 13.43
N GLU A 195 18.48 -31.38 13.67
CA GLU A 195 17.10 -31.53 14.12
C GLU A 195 16.14 -31.53 12.92
N SER A 196 15.04 -32.27 13.06
CA SER A 196 13.96 -32.29 12.07
C SER A 196 13.00 -31.14 12.34
N PHE A 197 12.61 -30.44 11.28
CA PHE A 197 11.61 -29.38 11.30
C PHE A 197 10.57 -29.59 10.21
N THR A 198 9.35 -29.12 10.44
CA THR A 198 8.26 -29.23 9.47
C THR A 198 8.13 -27.94 8.66
N LEU A 199 8.46 -28.02 7.38
CA LEU A 199 8.15 -26.99 6.39
C LEU A 199 6.67 -27.05 6.03
N LYS A 200 5.99 -25.90 6.06
CA LYS A 200 4.59 -25.77 5.64
C LYS A 200 4.52 -24.95 4.37
N ALA A 201 3.85 -25.46 3.35
CA ALA A 201 3.50 -24.71 2.14
C ALA A 201 1.99 -24.64 1.99
N SER A 202 1.43 -23.44 2.02
CA SER A 202 0.00 -23.20 1.83
C SER A 202 -0.27 -22.76 0.40
N VAL A 203 -1.09 -23.53 -0.32
CA VAL A 203 -1.56 -23.21 -1.67
C VAL A 203 -2.91 -22.51 -1.54
N PHE A 204 -3.05 -21.34 -2.14
CA PHE A 204 -4.28 -20.55 -2.12
C PHE A 204 -4.88 -20.49 -3.52
N ASN A 205 -6.19 -20.72 -3.63
CA ASN A 205 -6.94 -20.59 -4.87
C ASN A 205 -8.05 -19.54 -4.73
N TYR A 206 -7.80 -18.34 -5.23
CA TYR A 206 -8.80 -17.28 -5.37
C TYR A 206 -9.44 -17.23 -6.77
N LEU A 207 -9.18 -18.23 -7.63
CA LEU A 207 -9.90 -18.38 -8.90
C LEU A 207 -11.34 -18.83 -8.64
N LYS A 208 -12.22 -18.64 -9.64
CA LYS A 208 -13.65 -19.00 -9.53
C LYS A 208 -13.95 -20.49 -9.75
N HIS A 209 -12.95 -21.32 -10.03
CA HIS A 209 -13.12 -22.73 -10.39
C HIS A 209 -12.22 -23.64 -9.54
N CYS A 210 -12.60 -24.91 -9.45
CA CYS A 210 -11.80 -25.92 -8.77
C CYS A 210 -10.64 -26.38 -9.65
N ILE A 211 -9.47 -26.48 -9.03
CA ILE A 211 -8.21 -26.83 -9.68
C ILE A 211 -7.59 -28.04 -8.98
N LYS A 212 -6.89 -28.90 -9.71
CA LYS A 212 -6.09 -29.95 -9.11
C LYS A 212 -4.65 -29.46 -8.98
N VAL A 213 -4.19 -29.33 -7.75
CA VAL A 213 -2.84 -28.83 -7.46
C VAL A 213 -1.90 -29.99 -7.17
N GLN A 214 -0.67 -29.88 -7.68
CA GLN A 214 0.46 -30.72 -7.27
C GLN A 214 1.57 -29.83 -6.74
N THR A 215 2.09 -30.16 -5.57
CA THR A 215 3.20 -29.46 -4.93
C THR A 215 4.47 -30.30 -4.99
N THR A 216 5.61 -29.68 -5.23
CA THR A 216 6.90 -30.36 -5.27
C THR A 216 7.97 -29.48 -4.64
N LEU A 217 8.64 -30.05 -3.64
CA LEU A 217 9.83 -29.47 -3.04
C LEU A 217 11.05 -29.92 -3.82
N LEU A 218 11.84 -28.97 -4.33
CA LEU A 218 13.04 -29.30 -5.09
C LEU A 218 14.17 -29.71 -4.13
N PRO A 219 14.95 -30.75 -4.46
CA PRO A 219 16.07 -31.20 -3.63
C PRO A 219 17.14 -30.11 -3.55
N SER A 220 17.78 -29.99 -2.39
CA SER A 220 18.91 -29.09 -2.12
C SER A 220 20.00 -29.86 -1.37
N GLN A 221 21.26 -29.40 -1.44
CA GLN A 221 22.37 -30.10 -0.77
C GLN A 221 22.39 -29.83 0.75
N GLU A 222 21.67 -28.81 1.17
CA GLU A 222 21.62 -28.28 2.53
C GLU A 222 20.48 -28.88 3.38
N LEU A 223 19.52 -29.54 2.73
CA LEU A 223 18.32 -30.10 3.36
C LEU A 223 18.05 -31.53 2.92
N GLU A 224 17.93 -32.41 3.90
CA GLU A 224 17.51 -33.78 3.70
C GLU A 224 15.99 -33.90 3.91
N LEU A 225 15.28 -34.43 2.92
CA LEU A 225 13.86 -34.72 3.04
C LEU A 225 13.66 -36.05 3.77
N GLU A 226 12.92 -36.03 4.88
CA GLU A 226 12.56 -37.25 5.60
C GLU A 226 11.47 -38.03 4.85
N PRO A 227 11.58 -39.37 4.77
CA PRO A 227 10.60 -40.19 4.08
C PRO A 227 9.24 -40.11 4.78
N CYS A 228 8.19 -39.90 3.99
CA CYS A 228 6.81 -39.90 4.46
C CYS A 228 5.97 -40.89 3.64
N ALA A 229 5.46 -41.93 4.28
CA ALA A 229 4.70 -42.99 3.61
C ALA A 229 3.27 -42.56 3.24
N ASP A 230 2.65 -41.69 4.06
CA ASP A 230 1.24 -41.30 3.92
C ASP A 230 1.05 -39.85 3.42
N CYS A 231 2.12 -39.17 3.01
CA CYS A 231 2.03 -37.80 2.54
C CYS A 231 1.48 -37.74 1.11
N GLN A 232 0.34 -37.06 0.93
CA GLN A 232 -0.17 -36.69 -0.38
C GLN A 232 0.17 -35.25 -0.71
N TYR A 233 0.88 -35.06 -1.83
CA TYR A 233 1.29 -33.76 -2.33
C TYR A 233 0.40 -33.23 -3.47
N SER A 234 -0.72 -33.91 -3.73
CA SER A 234 -1.74 -33.50 -4.68
C SER A 234 -3.11 -33.41 -4.03
N SER A 235 -3.88 -32.37 -4.32
CA SER A 235 -5.26 -32.21 -3.83
C SER A 235 -6.09 -31.42 -4.83
N CYS A 236 -7.40 -31.64 -4.85
CA CYS A 236 -8.32 -30.67 -5.45
C CYS A 236 -8.45 -29.47 -4.50
N LEU A 237 -8.54 -28.27 -5.07
CA LEU A 237 -8.72 -27.02 -4.35
C LEU A 237 -9.77 -26.18 -5.08
N CYS A 238 -10.90 -25.91 -4.43
CA CYS A 238 -11.98 -25.13 -5.01
C CYS A 238 -11.80 -23.63 -4.82
N ALA A 239 -12.74 -22.84 -5.34
CA ALA A 239 -12.71 -21.39 -5.27
C ALA A 239 -12.70 -20.90 -3.82
N GLU A 240 -11.83 -19.93 -3.53
CA GLU A 240 -11.63 -19.34 -2.20
C GLU A 240 -11.17 -20.34 -1.12
N GLU A 241 -10.62 -21.48 -1.54
CA GLU A 241 -10.05 -22.47 -0.63
C GLU A 241 -8.53 -22.37 -0.54
N SER A 242 -7.98 -22.85 0.58
CA SER A 242 -6.55 -23.04 0.76
C SER A 242 -6.24 -24.44 1.30
N LYS A 243 -5.08 -24.97 0.91
CA LYS A 243 -4.58 -26.27 1.39
C LYS A 243 -3.11 -26.18 1.76
N THR A 244 -2.79 -26.64 2.97
CA THR A 244 -1.40 -26.71 3.45
C THR A 244 -0.83 -28.11 3.27
N PHE A 245 0.36 -28.17 2.68
CA PHE A 245 1.19 -29.36 2.53
C PHE A 245 2.39 -29.27 3.48
N TYR A 246 2.90 -30.43 3.89
CA TYR A 246 3.91 -30.54 4.94
C TYR A 246 5.09 -31.40 4.46
N TRP A 247 6.31 -30.94 4.70
CA TRP A 247 7.53 -31.72 4.51
C TRP A 247 8.33 -31.70 5.81
N ASN A 248 8.76 -32.87 6.27
CA ASN A 248 9.71 -32.96 7.37
C ASN A 248 11.11 -32.93 6.78
N LEU A 249 11.89 -31.94 7.19
CA LEU A 249 13.20 -31.65 6.65
C LEU A 249 14.23 -31.65 7.77
N LYS A 250 15.45 -32.03 7.44
CA LYS A 250 16.59 -31.98 8.35
C LYS A 250 17.68 -31.11 7.75
N ALA A 251 18.12 -30.10 8.48
CA ALA A 251 19.19 -29.21 8.05
C ALA A 251 20.57 -29.88 8.24
N SER A 252 21.34 -30.00 7.15
CA SER A 252 22.68 -30.60 7.15
C SER A 252 23.79 -29.55 7.29
N ASN A 253 23.64 -28.38 6.65
CA ASN A 253 24.62 -27.30 6.63
C ASN A 253 24.31 -26.17 7.63
N LEU A 254 25.34 -25.40 7.99
CA LEU A 254 25.19 -24.16 8.78
C LEU A 254 25.18 -22.95 7.83
N GLY A 255 24.39 -21.93 8.16
CA GLY A 255 24.29 -20.69 7.39
C GLY A 255 22.89 -20.46 6.81
N GLU A 256 22.79 -19.56 5.84
CA GLU A 256 21.55 -19.32 5.11
C GLU A 256 21.27 -20.45 4.11
N ILE A 257 20.02 -20.91 4.08
CA ILE A 257 19.57 -22.01 3.23
C ILE A 257 18.42 -21.50 2.36
N TRP A 258 18.55 -21.64 1.03
CA TRP A 258 17.54 -21.25 0.06
C TRP A 258 16.58 -22.41 -0.21
N LEU A 259 15.29 -22.18 -0.03
CA LEU A 259 14.23 -23.14 -0.33
C LEU A 259 13.55 -22.80 -1.64
N ARG A 260 13.35 -23.81 -2.50
CA ARG A 260 12.59 -23.66 -3.74
C ARG A 260 11.42 -24.64 -3.77
N GLY A 261 10.22 -24.09 -3.71
CA GLY A 261 8.97 -24.80 -3.96
C GLY A 261 8.48 -24.54 -5.38
N SER A 262 7.83 -25.54 -5.98
CA SER A 262 7.09 -25.40 -7.23
C SER A 262 5.68 -25.94 -7.06
N HIS A 263 4.77 -25.42 -7.87
CA HIS A 263 3.38 -25.85 -7.92
C HIS A 263 2.91 -25.89 -9.36
N THR A 264 2.13 -26.91 -9.70
CA THR A 264 1.61 -27.08 -11.05
C THR A 264 0.11 -27.31 -10.97
N HIS A 265 -0.62 -26.70 -11.91
CA HIS A 265 -2.02 -27.01 -12.16
C HIS A 265 -2.11 -28.13 -13.20
N ILE A 266 -2.95 -29.13 -12.93
CA ILE A 266 -3.18 -30.30 -13.81
C ILE A 266 -4.65 -30.36 -14.23
#